data_AF-A0A2W6VTA1-F1
#
_entry.id   AF-A0A2W6VTA1-F1
#
_cell.length_a   1.000
_cell.length_b   1.000
_cell.length_c   1.000
_cell.angle_alpha   90.00
_cell.angle_beta   90.00
_cell.angle_gamma   90.00
#
_symmetry.space_group_name_H-M   'P 1'
#
loop_
_entity.id
_entity.type
_entity.pdbx_description
1 polymer ?
#
loop_
_entity_poly.entity_id
_entity_poly.type
_entity_poly.pdbx_seq_one_letter_code
_entity_poly.pdbx_strand_id
1 'polypeptide(L)'
;MSAFKEVLADERSALEKLKIALEQVSASGRNKLESDFMEAYPLLEQHLAGKRRKKPVMERFNGAYGHQLSLIQFRKLLNSERQRRQMCGEPVACATCGKPLDEAADVVGTAGIEEEAR
;
A
#
# COMPACT_ATOMS: atom_id res chain seq x y z
N MET A 1 30.13 -27.64 -34.91
CA MET A 1 29.98 -26.59 -33.89
C MET A 1 28.51 -26.21 -33.71
N SER A 2 27.66 -27.14 -33.24
CA SER A 2 26.19 -26.90 -33.13
C SER A 2 25.66 -26.96 -31.69
N ALA A 3 26.35 -27.64 -30.76
CA ALA A 3 25.89 -27.77 -29.37
C ALA A 3 25.85 -26.44 -28.60
N PHE A 4 26.81 -25.53 -28.84
CA PHE A 4 26.84 -24.23 -28.16
C PHE A 4 25.72 -23.27 -28.59
N LYS A 5 25.15 -23.46 -29.80
CA LYS A 5 24.04 -22.63 -30.28
C LYS A 5 22.71 -23.04 -29.66
N GLU A 6 22.52 -24.33 -29.38
CA GLU A 6 21.32 -24.83 -28.70
C GLU A 6 21.29 -24.43 -27.22
N VAL A 7 22.43 -24.50 -26.51
CA VAL A 7 22.52 -24.08 -25.11
C VAL A 7 22.20 -22.59 -24.94
N LEU A 8 22.74 -21.72 -25.80
CA LEU A 8 22.46 -20.28 -25.74
C LEU A 8 21.01 -19.93 -26.15
N ALA A 9 20.39 -20.72 -27.03
CA ALA A 9 18.98 -20.55 -27.39
C ALA A 9 18.05 -21.01 -26.26
N ASP A 10 18.42 -22.10 -25.56
CA ASP A 10 17.67 -22.62 -24.44
C ASP A 10 17.82 -21.74 -23.17
N GLU A 11 19.00 -21.18 -22.93
CA GLU A 11 19.24 -20.17 -21.89
C GLU A 11 18.46 -18.88 -22.14
N ARG A 12 18.36 -18.43 -23.40
CA ARG A 12 17.47 -17.32 -23.77
C ARG A 12 16.02 -17.68 -23.48
N SER A 13 15.59 -18.91 -23.76
CA SER A 13 14.24 -19.40 -23.44
C SER A 13 13.98 -19.44 -21.93
N ALA A 14 14.97 -19.88 -21.13
CA ALA A 14 14.87 -19.96 -19.68
C ALA A 14 14.82 -18.58 -19.01
N LEU A 15 15.64 -17.64 -19.49
CA LEU A 15 15.62 -16.25 -19.04
C LEU A 15 14.30 -15.56 -19.40
N GLU A 16 13.79 -15.76 -20.62
CA GLU A 16 12.49 -15.22 -21.04
C GLU A 16 11.35 -15.76 -20.17
N LYS A 17 11.33 -17.08 -19.91
CA LYS A 17 10.37 -17.73 -19.02
C LYS A 17 10.45 -17.19 -17.60
N LEU A 18 11.66 -16.94 -17.10
CA LEU A 18 11.86 -16.35 -15.77
C LEU A 18 11.32 -14.91 -15.71
N LYS A 19 11.58 -14.08 -16.72
CA LYS A 19 11.03 -12.71 -16.79
C LYS A 19 9.50 -12.71 -16.74
N ILE A 20 8.87 -13.55 -17.57
CA ILE A 20 7.41 -13.69 -17.60
C ILE A 20 6.88 -14.18 -16.25
N ALA A 21 7.54 -15.16 -15.61
CA ALA A 21 7.14 -15.65 -14.30
C ALA A 21 7.27 -14.56 -13.21
N LEU A 22 8.33 -13.76 -13.22
CA LEU A 22 8.52 -12.66 -12.27
C LEU A 22 7.50 -11.54 -12.45
N GLU A 23 7.15 -11.19 -13.70
CA GLU A 23 6.08 -10.24 -14.02
C GLU A 23 4.70 -10.76 -13.59
N GLN A 24 4.46 -12.07 -13.69
CA GLN A 24 3.21 -12.68 -13.20
C GLN A 24 3.15 -12.73 -11.66
N VAL A 25 4.28 -12.90 -10.98
CA VAL A 25 4.37 -12.87 -9.52
C VAL A 25 4.10 -11.46 -8.97
N SER A 26 4.59 -10.41 -9.63
CA SER A 26 4.26 -9.02 -9.25
C SER A 26 2.79 -8.68 -9.48
N ALA A 27 2.16 -9.28 -10.50
CA ALA A 27 0.73 -9.13 -10.78
C ALA A 27 -0.18 -9.94 -9.82
N SER A 28 0.37 -10.81 -8.96
CA SER A 28 -0.43 -11.68 -8.10
C SER A 28 -0.92 -11.00 -6.80
N GLY A 29 -2.24 -11.09 -6.57
CA GLY A 29 -2.98 -10.85 -5.33
C GLY A 29 -2.47 -9.76 -4.39
N ARG A 30 -1.53 -10.11 -3.50
CA ARG A 30 -1.06 -9.26 -2.39
C ARG A 30 -0.19 -8.09 -2.89
N ASN A 31 0.69 -8.35 -3.86
CA ASN A 31 1.54 -7.32 -4.46
C ASN A 31 0.70 -6.32 -5.27
N LYS A 32 -0.32 -6.81 -5.98
CA LYS A 32 -1.24 -5.95 -6.72
C LYS A 32 -2.05 -5.05 -5.79
N LEU A 33 -2.62 -5.60 -4.72
CA LEU A 33 -3.37 -4.82 -3.73
C LEU A 33 -2.51 -3.71 -3.11
N GLU A 34 -1.29 -4.02 -2.69
CA GLU A 34 -0.38 -3.02 -2.09
C GLU A 34 0.02 -1.96 -3.12
N SER A 35 0.31 -2.34 -4.37
CA SER A 35 0.61 -1.39 -5.45
C SER A 35 -0.56 -0.46 -5.75
N ASP A 36 -1.75 -1.02 -5.96
CA ASP A 36 -2.98 -0.27 -6.21
C ASP A 36 -3.28 0.70 -5.06
N PHE A 37 -3.06 0.25 -3.82
CA PHE A 37 -3.24 1.07 -2.64
C PHE A 37 -2.22 2.20 -2.55
N MET A 38 -0.94 1.94 -2.83
CA MET A 38 0.12 2.97 -2.86
C MET A 38 -0.15 4.04 -3.92
N GLU A 39 -0.64 3.64 -5.08
CA GLU A 39 -1.04 4.56 -6.16
C GLU A 39 -2.23 5.44 -5.73
N ALA A 40 -3.28 4.84 -5.15
CA ALA A 40 -4.48 5.56 -4.72
C ALA A 40 -4.26 6.41 -3.46
N TYR A 41 -3.24 6.10 -2.66
CA TYR A 41 -3.05 6.63 -1.32
C TYR A 41 -3.14 8.17 -1.21
N PRO A 42 -2.51 9.00 -2.07
CA PRO A 42 -2.60 10.46 -1.94
C PRO A 42 -4.04 10.97 -2.00
N LEU A 43 -4.88 10.37 -2.86
CA LEU A 43 -6.30 10.73 -2.97
C LEU A 43 -7.10 10.25 -1.77
N LEU A 44 -6.84 9.01 -1.30
CA LEU A 44 -7.48 8.46 -0.12
C LEU A 44 -7.20 9.34 1.12
N GLU A 45 -5.93 9.69 1.32
CA GLU A 45 -5.47 10.49 2.45
C GLU A 45 -6.06 11.91 2.42
N GLN A 46 -6.14 12.54 1.24
CA GLN A 46 -6.80 13.84 1.06
C GLN A 46 -8.29 13.79 1.45
N HIS A 47 -9.00 12.75 1.05
CA HIS A 47 -10.41 12.61 1.41
C HIS A 47 -10.61 12.33 2.90
N LEU A 48 -9.73 11.54 3.52
CA LEU A 48 -9.79 11.22 4.93
C LEU A 48 -9.52 12.44 5.81
N ALA A 49 -8.52 13.26 5.46
CA ALA A 49 -8.22 14.53 6.12
C ALA A 49 -9.39 15.53 6.15
N GLY A 50 -10.33 15.40 5.20
CA GLY A 50 -11.60 16.13 5.20
C GLY A 50 -12.65 15.60 6.19
N LYS A 51 -12.25 14.80 7.20
CA LYS A 51 -13.12 14.09 8.16
C LYS A 51 -14.14 13.16 7.49
N ARG A 52 -13.85 12.65 6.30
CA ARG A 52 -14.73 11.66 5.65
C ARG A 52 -14.61 10.33 6.38
N ARG A 53 -15.73 9.60 6.47
CA ARG A 53 -15.75 8.27 7.10
C ARG A 53 -14.92 7.28 6.26
N LYS A 54 -14.10 6.46 6.92
CA LYS A 54 -13.24 5.44 6.29
C LYS A 54 -14.01 4.40 5.47
N LYS A 55 -15.23 4.02 5.88
CA LYS A 55 -16.04 2.99 5.19
C LYS A 55 -16.45 3.39 3.76
N PRO A 56 -17.08 4.55 3.51
CA PRO A 56 -17.35 5.01 2.15
C PRO A 56 -16.11 5.14 1.26
N VAL A 57 -14.99 5.61 1.82
CA VAL A 57 -13.72 5.74 1.08
C VAL A 57 -13.21 4.36 0.65
N MET A 58 -13.23 3.38 1.56
CA MET A 58 -12.89 1.99 1.26
C MET A 58 -13.81 1.38 0.20
N GLU A 59 -15.12 1.58 0.29
CA GLU A 59 -16.09 1.05 -0.68
C GLU A 59 -15.82 1.61 -2.08
N ARG A 60 -15.44 2.89 -2.19
CA ARG A 60 -15.03 3.50 -3.46
C ARG A 60 -13.72 2.92 -4.00
N PHE A 61 -12.72 2.71 -3.13
CA PHE A 61 -11.47 2.06 -3.51
C PHE A 61 -11.71 0.63 -4.03
N ASN A 62 -12.46 -0.17 -3.27
CA ASN A 62 -12.85 -1.53 -3.66
C ASN A 62 -13.55 -1.54 -5.04
N GLY A 63 -14.50 -0.64 -5.26
CA GLY A 63 -15.23 -0.56 -6.53
C GLY A 63 -14.36 -0.11 -7.71
N ALA A 64 -13.40 0.80 -7.49
CA ALA A 64 -12.55 1.33 -8.55
C ALA A 64 -11.45 0.34 -8.98
N TYR A 65 -10.84 -0.36 -8.03
CA TYR A 65 -9.72 -1.27 -8.27
C TYR A 65 -10.11 -2.75 -8.31
N GLY A 66 -11.39 -3.08 -8.08
CA GLY A 66 -11.90 -4.46 -8.10
C GLY A 66 -11.49 -5.28 -6.87
N HIS A 67 -11.22 -4.63 -5.73
CA HIS A 67 -10.86 -5.29 -4.48
C HIS A 67 -12.07 -5.53 -3.59
N GLN A 68 -11.92 -6.44 -2.62
CA GLN A 68 -12.95 -6.73 -1.60
C GLN A 68 -12.36 -6.60 -0.19
N LEU A 69 -11.80 -5.43 0.12
CA LEU A 69 -11.27 -5.17 1.46
C LEU A 69 -12.40 -5.06 2.49
N SER A 70 -12.18 -5.68 3.64
CA SER A 70 -12.88 -5.34 4.88
C SER A 70 -12.32 -4.04 5.48
N LEU A 71 -13.10 -3.40 6.34
CA LEU A 71 -12.69 -2.16 7.01
C LEU A 71 -11.44 -2.33 7.88
N ILE A 72 -11.25 -3.51 8.47
CA ILE A 72 -10.06 -3.84 9.26
C ILE A 72 -8.82 -3.91 8.36
N GLN A 73 -8.92 -4.56 7.20
CA GLN A 73 -7.82 -4.65 6.24
C GLN A 73 -7.46 -3.28 5.66
N PHE A 74 -8.47 -2.48 5.31
CA PHE A 74 -8.26 -1.12 4.80
C PHE A 74 -7.52 -0.23 5.81
N ARG A 75 -7.90 -0.29 7.10
CA ARG A 75 -7.20 0.46 8.16
C ARG A 75 -5.75 0.02 8.32
N LYS A 76 -5.47 -1.29 8.20
CA LYS A 76 -4.10 -1.81 8.26
C LYS A 76 -3.25 -1.27 7.11
N LEU A 77 -3.74 -1.37 5.86
CA LEU A 77 -3.06 -0.83 4.69
C LEU A 77 -2.79 0.67 4.82
N LEU A 78 -3.79 1.43 5.27
CA LEU A 78 -3.67 2.88 5.46
C LEU A 78 -2.56 3.23 6.46
N ASN A 79 -2.53 2.57 7.61
CA ASN A 79 -1.52 2.83 8.64
C ASN A 79 -0.12 2.39 8.20
N SER A 80 0.00 1.24 7.54
CA SER A 80 1.28 0.76 7.00
C SER A 80 1.85 1.74 5.96
N GLU A 81 1.02 2.25 5.06
CA GLU A 81 1.46 3.21 4.04
C GLU A 81 1.80 4.58 4.62
N ARG A 82 1.03 5.07 5.62
CA ARG A 82 1.38 6.26 6.42
C ARG A 82 2.76 6.12 7.05
N GLN A 83 3.00 5.01 7.74
CA GLN A 83 4.27 4.73 8.41
C GLN A 83 5.43 4.65 7.42
N ARG A 84 5.25 3.95 6.28
CA ARG A 84 6.26 3.86 5.21
C ARG A 84 6.66 5.25 4.71
N ARG A 85 5.68 6.11 4.41
CA ARG A 85 5.93 7.47 3.92
C ARG A 85 6.59 8.37 4.94
N GLN A 86 6.22 8.27 6.22
CA GLN A 86 6.90 8.97 7.30
C GLN A 86 8.38 8.56 7.40
N MET A 87 8.69 7.26 7.29
CA MET A 87 10.07 6.76 7.32
C MET A 87 10.88 7.16 6.09
N CYS A 88 10.25 7.20 4.91
CA CYS A 88 10.90 7.60 3.66
C CYS A 88 11.01 9.12 3.47
N GLY A 89 10.42 9.94 4.36
CA GLY A 89 10.40 11.39 4.20
C GLY A 89 9.46 11.87 3.09
N GLU A 90 8.42 11.10 2.76
CA GLU A 90 7.43 11.39 1.72
C GLU A 90 6.01 11.62 2.30
N PRO A 91 5.82 12.51 3.30
CA PRO A 91 4.49 12.74 3.86
C PRO A 91 3.55 13.33 2.80
N VAL A 92 2.30 12.88 2.78
CA VAL A 92 1.30 13.47 1.89
C VAL A 92 0.91 14.84 2.44
N ALA A 93 1.07 15.87 1.63
CA ALA A 93 0.65 17.23 1.95
C ALA A 93 -0.76 17.51 1.42
N CYS A 94 -1.50 18.35 2.13
CA CYS A 94 -2.77 18.87 1.67
C CYS A 94 -2.56 19.72 0.41
N ALA A 95 -3.26 19.40 -0.69
CA ALA A 95 -3.19 20.18 -1.92
C ALA A 95 -3.61 21.65 -1.75
N THR A 96 -4.46 21.96 -0.76
CA THR A 96 -4.98 23.33 -0.53
C THR A 96 -4.07 24.17 0.36
N CYS A 97 -3.47 23.58 1.40
CA CYS A 97 -2.71 24.35 2.41
C CYS A 97 -1.24 23.92 2.57
N GLY A 98 -0.78 22.91 1.84
CA GLY A 98 0.61 22.43 1.85
C GLY A 98 1.06 21.76 3.15
N LYS A 99 0.19 21.70 4.18
CA LYS A 99 0.52 21.06 5.47
C LYS A 99 0.46 19.53 5.34
N PRO A 100 1.33 18.79 6.02
CA PRO A 100 1.25 17.34 6.06
C PRO A 100 -0.11 16.90 6.60
N LEU A 101 -0.73 15.93 5.91
CA LEU A 101 -1.94 15.25 6.33
C LEU A 101 -1.58 14.15 7.32
N ASP A 102 -0.89 14.51 8.41
CA ASP A 102 -0.79 13.63 9.56
C ASP A 102 -2.06 13.85 10.38
N GLU A 103 -3.11 13.11 10.06
CA GLU A 103 -4.15 12.88 11.06
C GLU A 103 -3.51 12.07 12.17
N ALA A 104 -3.13 12.78 13.24
CA ALA A 104 -2.80 12.23 14.53
C ALA A 104 -3.66 10.99 14.76
N ALA A 105 -2.97 9.88 14.99
CA ALA A 105 -3.52 8.57 15.25
C ALA A 105 -4.87 8.68 15.97
N ASP A 106 -5.84 7.88 15.54
CA ASP A 106 -6.88 7.40 16.44
C ASP A 106 -6.16 6.98 17.74
N VAL A 107 -6.17 7.84 18.75
CA VAL A 107 -5.75 7.53 20.12
C VAL A 107 -6.82 6.60 20.65
N VAL A 108 -6.75 5.34 20.23
CA VAL A 108 -7.41 4.24 20.93
C VAL A 108 -6.46 3.89 22.07
N GLY A 109 -6.90 4.27 23.26
CA GLY A 109 -6.11 4.31 24.47
C GLY A 109 -5.46 3.00 24.87
N THR A 110 -4.16 3.08 25.13
CA THR A 110 -3.48 2.34 26.19
C THR A 110 -2.40 3.27 26.73
N ALA A 111 -2.78 4.21 27.59
CA ALA A 111 -1.85 5.00 28.39
C ALA A 111 -2.09 4.65 29.86
N GLY A 112 -1.06 4.06 30.47
CA GLY A 112 -0.74 3.91 31.89
C GLY A 112 -1.87 3.99 32.92
N ILE A 113 -2.16 2.85 33.55
CA ILE A 113 -2.43 2.85 34.99
C ILE A 113 -1.11 2.55 35.71
N GLU A 114 -0.30 3.59 35.85
CA GLU A 114 0.68 3.69 36.93
C GLU A 114 0.41 5.04 37.61
N GLU A 115 -0.46 5.04 38.63
CA GLU A 115 -0.41 6.10 39.64
C GLU A 115 -0.60 5.49 41.02
N GLU A 116 0.55 5.40 41.66
CA GLU A 116 0.83 5.15 43.06
C GLU A 116 0.26 6.31 43.90
N ALA A 117 -0.68 6.00 44.80
CA ALA A 117 -1.17 6.95 45.80
C ALA A 117 -1.10 6.31 47.19
N ARG A 118 0.05 6.55 47.82
CA ARG A 118 0.31 6.83 49.24
C ARG A 118 -0.69 6.37 50.31
#